data_AF-A0A1I0XSX1-F1
#
_entry.id   AF-A0A1I0XSX1-F1
#
_cell.length_a   1.000
_cell.length_b   1.000
_cell.length_c   1.000
_cell.angle_alpha   90.00
_cell.angle_beta   90.00
_cell.angle_gamma   90.00
#
_symmetry.space_group_name_H-M   'P 1'
#
loop_
_entity.id
_entity.type
_entity.pdbx_description
1 polymer ?
#
loop_
_entity_poly.entity_id
_entity_poly.type
_entity_poly.pdbx_seq_one_letter_code
_entity_poly.pdbx_strand_id
1 'polypeptide(L)'
;MMKKKNVVTAYRFFLGRRPSDEEVKKMVARKHNLESLRRAFLASDEFKNKVAPKFRLVESAEAPAGDSSAELLIHLHVPKTAGTTLSSVLQQVAAGGPRMTVGTHDIHRLEELPAPRRAALRFVFGHLNHGVDRYFTQKCTYVTVLRQPGPRILSFFNYCKRIEHHPLHAKINSAGMSFGDFLEHVARTGDAQNEIDNGQVRRLSGFDAAAGAELQQQFSAALGNIFAANMHYGLSEHFGEFLDRLQRRGLIPGFENSRQNAAPEPTDIASALAKLTPKQKRIYDAFTIWDDCFYNICEAAFFAPDEP
;
A
#
# COMPACT_ATOMS: atom_id res chain seq x y z
N MET A 1 -14.72 -3.00 29.58
CA MET A 1 -16.16 -3.02 29.19
C MET A 1 -16.34 -2.13 27.96
N MET A 2 -16.92 -2.64 26.87
CA MET A 2 -17.01 -1.93 25.59
C MET A 2 -17.84 -0.64 25.72
N LYS A 3 -17.25 0.51 25.38
CA LYS A 3 -17.94 1.81 25.46
C LYS A 3 -18.97 1.91 24.32
N LYS A 4 -20.15 2.47 24.57
CA LYS A 4 -21.21 2.71 23.55
C LYS A 4 -20.65 3.37 22.27
N LYS A 5 -19.70 4.30 22.43
CA LYS A 5 -19.00 4.97 21.34
C LYS A 5 -18.35 3.99 20.35
N ASN A 6 -17.73 2.91 20.84
CA ASN A 6 -17.04 1.92 20.00
C ASN A 6 -18.03 1.11 19.15
N VAL A 7 -19.19 0.78 19.72
CA VAL A 7 -20.26 0.07 18.99
C VAL A 7 -20.85 0.98 17.89
N VAL A 8 -21.11 2.25 18.21
CA VAL A 8 -21.60 3.23 17.23
C VAL A 8 -20.59 3.46 16.10
N THR A 9 -19.29 3.49 16.42
CA THR A 9 -18.22 3.57 15.43
C THR A 9 -18.19 2.31 14.55
N ALA A 10 -18.33 1.12 15.12
CA ALA A 10 -18.34 -0.14 14.37
C ALA A 10 -19.53 -0.26 13.40
N TYR A 11 -20.73 0.16 13.79
CA TYR A 11 -21.88 0.23 12.87
C TYR A 11 -21.64 1.18 11.68
N ARG A 12 -21.05 2.34 11.95
CA ARG A 12 -20.69 3.29 10.88
C ARG A 12 -19.62 2.72 9.97
N PHE A 13 -18.61 2.07 10.53
CA PHE A 13 -17.47 1.54 9.80
C PHE A 13 -17.83 0.30 8.96
N PHE A 14 -18.47 -0.71 9.55
CA PHE A 14 -18.77 -1.97 8.86
C PHE A 14 -20.08 -1.92 8.07
N LEU A 15 -21.10 -1.20 8.54
CA LEU A 15 -22.44 -1.22 7.92
C LEU A 15 -22.82 0.09 7.24
N GLY A 16 -21.95 1.11 7.29
CA GLY A 16 -22.18 2.40 6.61
C GLY A 16 -23.37 3.20 7.17
N ARG A 17 -23.89 2.86 8.37
CA ARG A 17 -25.05 3.54 8.99
C ARG A 17 -24.88 3.73 10.48
N ARG A 18 -25.71 4.60 11.08
CA ARG A 18 -25.81 4.70 12.54
C ARG A 18 -26.75 3.60 13.09
N PRO A 19 -26.42 3.00 14.24
CA PRO A 19 -27.32 2.06 14.92
C PRO A 19 -28.42 2.78 15.70
N SER A 20 -29.52 2.07 15.95
CA SER A 20 -30.53 2.45 16.94
C SER A 20 -30.03 2.21 18.37
N ASP A 21 -30.67 2.84 19.36
CA ASP A 21 -30.29 2.68 20.77
C ASP A 21 -30.46 1.25 21.27
N GLU A 22 -31.44 0.50 20.75
CA GLU A 22 -31.63 -0.91 21.09
C GLU A 22 -30.54 -1.81 20.51
N GLU A 23 -30.06 -1.53 19.30
CA GLU A 23 -28.92 -2.24 18.71
C GLU A 23 -27.63 -2.00 19.50
N VAL A 24 -27.41 -0.75 19.96
CA VAL A 24 -26.26 -0.42 20.81
C VAL A 24 -26.34 -1.14 22.14
N LYS A 25 -27.52 -1.15 22.80
CA LYS A 25 -27.71 -1.88 24.06
C LYS A 25 -27.44 -3.38 23.89
N LYS A 26 -27.97 -4.00 22.83
CA LYS A 26 -27.78 -5.43 22.53
C LYS A 26 -26.31 -5.79 22.32
N MET A 27 -25.55 -4.96 21.60
CA MET A 27 -24.13 -5.21 21.35
C MET A 27 -23.23 -4.92 22.56
N VAL A 28 -23.58 -3.93 23.39
CA VAL A 28 -22.87 -3.67 24.66
C VAL A 28 -23.11 -4.79 25.68
N ALA A 29 -24.33 -5.33 25.75
CA ALA A 29 -24.70 -6.41 26.66
C ALA A 29 -23.94 -7.73 26.37
N ARG A 30 -23.54 -7.96 25.11
CA ARG A 30 -22.76 -9.14 24.69
C ARG A 30 -21.30 -9.13 25.13
N LYS A 31 -20.85 -8.06 25.82
CA LYS A 31 -19.49 -7.91 26.38
C LYS A 31 -18.35 -8.21 25.38
N HIS A 32 -18.55 -7.90 24.10
CA HIS A 32 -17.51 -8.06 23.08
C HIS A 32 -16.22 -7.31 23.47
N ASN A 33 -15.07 -7.87 23.12
CA ASN A 33 -13.82 -7.14 22.91
C ASN A 33 -13.76 -6.63 21.45
N LEU A 34 -12.78 -5.79 21.09
CA LEU A 34 -12.71 -5.19 19.75
C LEU A 34 -12.70 -6.24 18.62
N GLU A 35 -12.05 -7.36 18.86
CA GLU A 35 -11.88 -8.45 17.90
C GLU A 35 -13.16 -9.26 17.69
N SER A 36 -13.83 -9.67 18.77
CA SER A 36 -15.13 -10.34 18.71
C SER A 36 -16.24 -9.43 18.20
N LEU A 37 -16.14 -8.11 18.44
CA LEU A 37 -17.03 -7.11 17.85
C LEU A 37 -16.83 -7.07 16.33
N ARG A 38 -15.58 -7.00 15.85
CA ARG A 38 -15.24 -7.07 14.43
C ARG A 38 -15.81 -8.32 13.78
N ARG A 39 -15.58 -9.51 14.36
CA ARG A 39 -16.12 -10.77 13.84
C ARG A 39 -17.64 -10.78 13.77
N ALA A 40 -18.32 -10.25 14.79
CA ALA A 40 -19.77 -10.17 14.82
C ALA A 40 -20.36 -9.28 13.70
N PHE A 41 -19.70 -8.16 13.37
CA PHE A 41 -20.14 -7.31 12.25
C PHE A 41 -19.89 -7.97 10.89
N LEU A 42 -18.70 -8.52 10.67
CA LEU A 42 -18.35 -9.17 9.40
C LEU A 42 -19.20 -10.42 9.13
N ALA A 43 -19.61 -11.13 10.19
CA ALA A 43 -20.48 -12.30 10.08
C ALA A 43 -21.97 -11.96 9.96
N SER A 44 -22.37 -10.71 10.19
CA SER A 44 -23.78 -10.30 10.21
C SER A 44 -24.43 -10.39 8.83
N ASP A 45 -25.70 -10.79 8.78
CA ASP A 45 -26.46 -10.85 7.53
C ASP A 45 -26.59 -9.47 6.88
N GLU A 46 -26.62 -8.40 7.69
CA GLU A 46 -26.63 -7.05 7.15
C GLU A 46 -25.34 -6.68 6.43
N PHE A 47 -24.18 -7.05 6.98
CA PHE A 47 -22.89 -6.88 6.29
C PHE A 47 -22.86 -7.72 5.00
N LYS A 48 -23.25 -8.99 5.08
CA LYS A 48 -23.25 -9.93 3.95
C LYS A 48 -24.24 -9.56 2.84
N ASN A 49 -25.36 -8.92 3.16
CA ASN A 49 -26.44 -8.64 2.19
C ASN A 49 -26.47 -7.18 1.70
N LYS A 50 -25.95 -6.21 2.46
CA LYS A 50 -25.98 -4.79 2.06
C LYS A 50 -24.63 -4.20 1.68
N VAL A 51 -23.56 -4.75 2.23
CA VAL A 51 -22.19 -4.22 2.07
C VAL A 51 -21.38 -5.16 1.19
N ALA A 52 -21.31 -6.45 1.51
CA ALA A 52 -20.56 -7.44 0.72
C ALA A 52 -20.99 -7.53 -0.77
N PRO A 53 -22.26 -7.34 -1.17
CA PRO A 53 -22.64 -7.34 -2.58
C PRO A 53 -22.18 -6.08 -3.33
N LYS A 54 -22.10 -4.93 -2.64
CA LYS A 54 -21.53 -3.69 -3.22
C LYS A 54 -20.02 -3.78 -3.43
N PHE A 55 -19.34 -4.64 -2.66
CA PHE A 55 -17.95 -5.03 -2.90
C PHE A 55 -17.78 -6.20 -3.89
N ARG A 56 -18.87 -6.91 -4.24
CA ARG A 56 -18.91 -8.00 -5.24
C ARG A 56 -19.37 -7.56 -6.64
N LEU A 57 -19.84 -6.33 -6.83
CA LEU A 57 -20.36 -5.84 -8.11
C LEU A 57 -19.29 -5.59 -9.20
N VAL A 58 -18.09 -6.14 -9.06
CA VAL A 58 -17.10 -6.22 -10.14
C VAL A 58 -16.68 -7.68 -10.36
N GLU A 59 -17.65 -8.58 -10.47
CA GLU A 59 -17.43 -9.90 -11.06
C GLU A 59 -18.59 -10.23 -12.01
N SER A 60 -18.21 -10.67 -13.21
CA SER A 60 -19.03 -11.21 -14.31
C SER A 60 -19.72 -10.23 -15.28
N ALA A 61 -19.03 -10.00 -16.41
CA ALA A 61 -19.64 -10.12 -17.74
C ALA A 61 -18.65 -10.89 -18.62
N GLU A 62 -19.11 -11.97 -19.23
CA GLU A 62 -18.32 -12.96 -19.97
C GLU A 62 -17.49 -12.33 -21.11
N ALA A 63 -16.20 -12.70 -21.18
CA ALA A 63 -15.29 -12.36 -22.27
C ALA A 63 -14.53 -13.61 -22.75
N PRO A 64 -14.18 -13.70 -24.06
CA PRO A 64 -13.90 -14.95 -24.75
C PRO A 64 -12.48 -15.49 -24.47
N ALA A 65 -12.35 -16.80 -24.68
CA ALA A 65 -11.19 -17.63 -24.34
C ALA A 65 -9.92 -17.28 -25.16
N GLY A 66 -9.01 -16.56 -24.51
CA GLY A 66 -7.56 -16.75 -24.65
C GLY A 66 -7.05 -17.38 -23.36
N ASP A 67 -6.08 -18.31 -23.45
CA ASP A 67 -5.58 -19.16 -22.36
C ASP A 67 -5.63 -18.49 -20.97
N SER A 68 -6.70 -18.79 -20.24
CA SER A 68 -7.18 -18.11 -19.04
C SER A 68 -6.53 -18.64 -17.76
N SER A 69 -5.45 -19.40 -17.89
CA SER A 69 -4.81 -20.14 -16.80
C SER A 69 -3.62 -19.39 -16.15
N ALA A 70 -3.02 -18.42 -16.85
CA ALA A 70 -1.82 -17.74 -16.39
C ALA A 70 -2.15 -16.43 -15.64
N GLU A 71 -1.79 -16.39 -14.37
CA GLU A 71 -1.98 -15.25 -13.46
C GLU A 71 -1.05 -14.08 -13.82
N LEU A 72 -1.57 -12.85 -13.74
CA LEU A 72 -0.80 -11.61 -13.88
C LEU A 72 -0.24 -11.18 -12.52
N LEU A 73 1.08 -11.01 -12.45
CA LEU A 73 1.74 -10.46 -11.29
C LEU A 73 1.84 -8.93 -11.39
N ILE A 74 1.39 -8.21 -10.37
CA ILE A 74 1.42 -6.74 -10.31
C ILE A 74 2.28 -6.30 -9.13
N HIS A 75 3.42 -5.68 -9.39
CA HIS A 75 4.25 -5.09 -8.35
C HIS A 75 3.94 -3.60 -8.16
N LEU A 76 3.25 -3.28 -7.05
CA LEU A 76 3.01 -1.90 -6.60
C LEU A 76 4.26 -1.36 -5.94
N HIS A 77 5.13 -0.72 -6.72
CA HIS A 77 6.39 -0.21 -6.20
C HIS A 77 6.16 1.09 -5.43
N VAL A 78 6.21 1.00 -4.11
CA VAL A 78 6.35 2.15 -3.20
C VAL A 78 7.81 2.64 -3.25
N PRO A 79 8.09 3.92 -3.54
CA PRO A 79 9.48 4.38 -3.57
C PRO A 79 10.22 4.21 -2.25
N LYS A 80 11.49 3.79 -2.36
CA LYS A 80 12.45 3.65 -1.26
C LYS A 80 12.16 2.50 -0.28
N THR A 81 11.45 1.47 -0.73
CA THR A 81 11.14 0.26 0.04
C THR A 81 11.87 -1.00 -0.47
N ALA A 82 13.08 -0.83 -1.03
CA ALA A 82 13.80 -1.90 -1.73
C ALA A 82 13.07 -2.49 -2.96
N GLY A 83 12.07 -1.78 -3.51
CA GLY A 83 11.30 -2.26 -4.66
C GLY A 83 12.10 -2.49 -5.94
N THR A 84 13.26 -1.85 -6.14
CA THR A 84 14.15 -2.18 -7.27
C THR A 84 14.70 -3.60 -7.17
N THR A 85 15.11 -4.01 -5.96
CA THR A 85 15.59 -5.37 -5.67
C THR A 85 14.46 -6.37 -5.86
N LEU A 86 13.28 -6.11 -5.29
CA LEU A 86 12.13 -6.98 -5.53
C LEU A 86 11.78 -7.07 -7.01
N SER A 87 11.81 -5.95 -7.73
CA SER A 87 11.53 -5.95 -9.18
C SER A 87 12.51 -6.83 -9.94
N SER A 88 13.80 -6.85 -9.59
CA SER A 88 14.75 -7.73 -10.28
C SER A 88 14.46 -9.22 -10.02
N VAL A 89 14.10 -9.56 -8.79
CA VAL A 89 13.68 -10.93 -8.41
C VAL A 89 12.43 -11.33 -9.19
N LEU A 90 11.35 -10.54 -9.10
CA LEU A 90 10.08 -10.85 -9.76
C LEU A 90 10.19 -10.87 -11.29
N GLN A 91 11.05 -10.04 -11.88
CA GLN A 91 11.30 -10.06 -13.32
C GLN A 91 11.90 -11.37 -13.81
N GLN A 92 12.77 -12.01 -13.02
CA GLN A 92 13.34 -13.31 -13.37
C GLN A 92 12.25 -14.39 -13.38
N VAL A 93 11.27 -14.29 -12.48
CA VAL A 93 10.14 -15.24 -12.40
C VAL A 93 9.17 -15.04 -13.55
N ALA A 94 8.90 -13.79 -13.91
CA ALA A 94 8.04 -13.44 -15.03
C ALA A 94 8.73 -13.50 -16.41
N ALA A 95 9.99 -13.96 -16.47
CA ALA A 95 10.82 -13.92 -17.68
C ALA A 95 10.26 -14.72 -18.87
N GLY A 96 9.22 -15.54 -18.66
CA GLY A 96 8.54 -16.29 -19.72
C GLY A 96 7.45 -15.54 -20.48
N GLY A 97 7.10 -14.28 -20.13
CA GLY A 97 6.00 -13.57 -20.79
C GLY A 97 6.11 -12.06 -20.89
N PRO A 98 5.20 -11.43 -21.66
CA PRO A 98 5.14 -9.98 -21.84
C PRO A 98 5.06 -9.21 -20.52
N ARG A 99 5.81 -8.12 -20.43
CA ARG A 99 5.89 -7.25 -19.25
C ARG A 99 5.69 -5.78 -19.60
N MET A 100 5.23 -4.99 -18.63
CA MET A 100 5.04 -3.55 -18.80
C MET A 100 5.42 -2.77 -17.55
N THR A 101 6.17 -1.69 -17.73
CA THR A 101 6.40 -0.69 -16.69
C THR A 101 5.34 0.41 -16.81
N VAL A 102 4.66 0.72 -15.71
CA VAL A 102 3.60 1.74 -15.68
C VAL A 102 3.83 2.65 -14.47
N GLY A 103 3.88 3.96 -14.70
CA GLY A 103 3.81 4.96 -13.63
C GLY A 103 2.39 5.51 -13.47
N THR A 104 2.11 6.25 -12.39
CA THR A 104 0.78 6.88 -12.16
C THR A 104 0.31 7.71 -13.35
N HIS A 105 1.23 8.39 -14.06
CA HIS A 105 0.91 9.24 -15.22
C HIS A 105 0.76 8.44 -16.53
N ASP A 106 1.16 7.17 -16.55
CA ASP A 106 1.15 6.32 -17.75
C ASP A 106 -0.02 5.35 -17.78
N ILE A 107 -1.02 5.52 -16.89
CA ILE A 107 -2.15 4.59 -16.80
C ILE A 107 -2.95 4.50 -18.11
N HIS A 108 -3.03 5.61 -18.85
CA HIS A 108 -3.66 5.68 -20.19
C HIS A 108 -3.04 4.67 -21.16
N ARG A 109 -1.76 4.33 -21.03
CA ARG A 109 -1.10 3.32 -21.88
C ARG A 109 -1.65 1.91 -21.65
N LEU A 110 -2.17 1.61 -20.46
CA LEU A 110 -2.88 0.36 -20.21
C LEU A 110 -4.26 0.38 -20.87
N GLU A 111 -4.97 1.50 -20.84
CA GLU A 111 -6.27 1.64 -21.48
C GLU A 111 -6.17 1.50 -23.01
N GLU A 112 -5.15 2.11 -23.61
CA GLU A 112 -4.86 2.09 -25.04
C GLU A 112 -4.30 0.75 -25.54
N LEU A 113 -3.79 -0.12 -24.64
CA LEU A 113 -3.23 -1.40 -25.04
C LEU A 113 -4.35 -2.34 -25.51
N PRO A 114 -4.27 -2.94 -26.72
CA PRO A 114 -5.31 -3.84 -27.22
C PRO A 114 -5.57 -5.00 -26.27
N ALA A 115 -6.84 -5.39 -26.12
CA ALA A 115 -7.25 -6.44 -25.18
C ALA A 115 -6.42 -7.74 -25.27
N PRO A 116 -6.09 -8.28 -26.47
CA PRO A 116 -5.23 -9.46 -26.57
C PRO A 116 -3.82 -9.25 -26.00
N ARG A 117 -3.26 -8.04 -26.15
CA ARG A 117 -1.95 -7.69 -25.61
C ARG A 117 -1.99 -7.49 -24.09
N ARG A 118 -3.08 -6.93 -23.55
CA ARG A 118 -3.30 -6.86 -22.08
C ARG A 118 -3.45 -8.24 -21.47
N ALA A 119 -4.21 -9.13 -22.11
CA ALA A 119 -4.41 -10.51 -21.66
C ALA A 119 -3.11 -11.34 -21.69
N ALA A 120 -2.17 -10.97 -22.57
CA ALA A 120 -0.87 -11.61 -22.67
C ALA A 120 0.13 -11.16 -21.59
N LEU A 121 -0.11 -10.07 -20.86
CA LEU A 121 0.80 -9.61 -19.82
C LEU A 121 0.94 -10.64 -18.69
N ARG A 122 2.16 -10.82 -18.21
CA ARG A 122 2.52 -11.66 -17.06
C ARG A 122 3.13 -10.86 -15.91
N PHE A 123 3.62 -9.66 -16.19
CA PHE A 123 4.16 -8.77 -15.16
C PHE A 123 3.93 -7.31 -15.46
N VAL A 124 3.31 -6.61 -14.50
CA VAL A 124 3.13 -5.16 -14.51
C VAL A 124 3.81 -4.59 -13.27
N PHE A 125 4.63 -3.55 -13.43
CA PHE A 125 5.31 -2.95 -12.28
C PHE A 125 5.53 -1.45 -12.45
N GLY A 126 5.68 -0.77 -11.33
CA GLY A 126 6.06 0.64 -11.29
C GLY A 126 5.36 1.38 -10.17
N HIS A 127 5.46 2.70 -10.18
CA HIS A 127 4.84 3.56 -9.17
C HIS A 127 3.34 3.68 -9.45
N LEU A 128 2.61 2.58 -9.30
CA LEU A 128 1.16 2.47 -9.50
C LEU A 128 0.41 2.64 -8.19
N ASN A 129 -0.86 3.04 -8.28
CA ASN A 129 -1.80 2.93 -7.16
C ASN A 129 -2.48 1.56 -7.21
N HIS A 130 -3.00 1.08 -6.08
CA HIS A 130 -3.81 -0.13 -6.06
C HIS A 130 -5.06 0.00 -6.96
N GLY A 131 -5.55 -1.11 -7.50
CA GLY A 131 -6.78 -1.16 -8.30
C GLY A 131 -6.55 -1.13 -9.81
N VAL A 132 -5.30 -1.21 -10.28
CA VAL A 132 -4.97 -1.32 -11.72
C VAL A 132 -5.37 -2.66 -12.33
N ASP A 133 -5.73 -3.65 -11.51
CA ASP A 133 -6.31 -4.93 -11.91
C ASP A 133 -7.60 -4.76 -12.71
N ARG A 134 -8.35 -3.66 -12.52
CA ARG A 134 -9.54 -3.33 -13.32
C ARG A 134 -9.31 -3.24 -14.83
N TYR A 135 -8.06 -3.11 -15.27
CA TYR A 135 -7.69 -3.05 -16.69
C TYR A 135 -7.40 -4.43 -17.32
N PHE A 136 -7.43 -5.49 -16.52
CA PHE A 136 -7.10 -6.85 -16.94
C PHE A 136 -8.28 -7.79 -16.72
N THR A 137 -8.38 -8.81 -17.58
CA THR A 137 -9.42 -9.84 -17.48
C THR A 137 -8.90 -11.13 -16.84
N GLN A 138 -7.58 -11.34 -16.85
CA GLN A 138 -6.96 -12.46 -16.14
C GLN A 138 -6.89 -12.21 -14.63
N LYS A 139 -6.79 -13.30 -13.86
CA LYS A 139 -6.52 -13.25 -12.42
C LYS A 139 -5.27 -12.44 -12.15
N CYS A 140 -5.34 -11.53 -11.17
CA CYS A 140 -4.23 -10.66 -10.79
C CYS A 140 -3.80 -10.91 -9.34
N THR A 141 -2.50 -11.09 -9.12
CA THR A 141 -1.87 -11.08 -7.79
C THR A 141 -0.99 -9.85 -7.64
N TYR A 142 -1.18 -9.15 -6.53
CA TYR A 142 -0.41 -7.99 -6.16
C TYR A 142 0.73 -8.35 -5.22
N VAL A 143 1.86 -7.67 -5.42
CA VAL A 143 3.01 -7.71 -4.53
C VAL A 143 3.46 -6.28 -4.21
N THR A 144 3.81 -6.01 -2.96
CA THR A 144 4.34 -4.70 -2.54
C THR A 144 5.31 -4.86 -1.37
N VAL A 145 6.11 -3.83 -1.11
CA VAL A 145 6.98 -3.75 0.07
C VAL A 145 6.77 -2.41 0.74
N LEU A 146 6.55 -2.45 2.05
CA LEU A 146 6.44 -1.29 2.91
C LEU A 146 7.78 -0.99 3.60
N ARG A 147 7.88 0.19 4.19
CA ARG A 147 9.04 0.58 5.01
C ARG A 147 8.58 1.50 6.13
N GLN A 148 9.34 1.54 7.23
CA GLN A 148 9.14 2.55 8.26
C GLN A 148 9.14 3.97 7.64
N PRO A 149 8.10 4.78 7.88
CA PRO A 149 7.88 6.02 7.12
C PRO A 149 9.00 7.05 7.26
N GLY A 150 9.52 7.25 8.48
CA GLY A 150 10.62 8.18 8.74
C GLY A 150 11.88 7.87 7.91
N PRO A 151 12.50 6.69 8.09
CA PRO A 151 13.62 6.24 7.27
C PRO A 151 13.35 6.28 5.76
N ARG A 152 12.13 5.96 5.33
CA ARG A 152 11.71 6.01 3.92
C ARG A 152 11.77 7.42 3.35
N ILE A 153 11.18 8.42 4.03
CA ILE A 153 11.16 9.81 3.57
C ILE A 153 12.58 10.41 3.56
N LEU A 154 13.40 10.11 4.58
CA LEU A 154 14.80 10.54 4.59
C LEU A 154 15.61 9.89 3.47
N SER A 155 15.36 8.62 3.17
CA SER A 155 15.96 7.93 2.02
C SER A 155 15.54 8.55 0.69
N PHE A 156 14.30 9.03 0.58
CA PHE A 156 13.80 9.75 -0.60
C PHE A 156 14.49 11.10 -0.77
N PHE A 157 14.61 11.89 0.30
CA PHE A 157 15.37 13.14 0.29
C PHE A 157 16.82 12.94 -0.17
N ASN A 158 17.54 11.98 0.43
CA ASN A 158 18.92 11.67 0.08
C ASN A 158 19.05 11.18 -1.36
N TYR A 159 18.06 10.44 -1.87
CA TYR A 159 18.00 10.04 -3.27
C TYR A 159 17.83 11.25 -4.21
N CYS A 160 16.88 12.15 -3.93
CA CYS A 160 16.68 13.37 -4.72
C CYS A 160 17.94 14.25 -4.73
N LYS A 161 18.61 14.35 -3.58
CA LYS A 161 19.87 15.09 -3.44
C LYS A 161 21.02 14.48 -4.26
N ARG A 162 21.06 13.15 -4.41
CA ARG A 162 22.14 12.44 -5.12
C ARG A 162 21.92 12.31 -6.62
N ILE A 163 20.70 12.06 -7.07
CA ILE A 163 20.43 11.73 -8.48
C ILE A 163 20.26 12.99 -9.32
N GLU A 164 21.27 13.29 -10.15
CA GLU A 164 21.34 14.52 -10.94
C GLU A 164 20.13 14.76 -11.85
N HIS A 165 19.58 13.69 -12.44
CA HIS A 165 18.41 13.77 -13.32
C HIS A 165 17.07 13.83 -12.57
N HIS A 166 17.05 13.77 -11.24
CA HIS A 166 15.80 13.89 -10.50
C HIS A 166 15.29 15.34 -10.56
N PRO A 167 13.99 15.59 -10.80
CA PRO A 167 13.46 16.97 -10.94
C PRO A 167 13.74 17.90 -9.75
N LEU A 168 13.91 17.33 -8.55
CA LEU A 168 14.21 18.07 -7.33
C LEU A 168 15.71 18.25 -7.05
N HIS A 169 16.60 17.61 -7.81
CA HIS A 169 18.04 17.62 -7.54
C HIS A 169 18.64 19.03 -7.55
N ALA A 170 18.41 19.76 -8.65
CA ALA A 170 18.92 21.12 -8.79
C ALA A 170 18.36 22.04 -7.69
N LYS A 171 17.06 21.92 -7.37
CA LYS A 171 16.41 22.73 -6.32
C LYS A 171 17.02 22.46 -4.94
N ILE A 172 17.19 21.18 -4.58
CA ILE A 172 17.73 20.78 -3.27
C ILE A 172 19.19 21.24 -3.12
N ASN A 173 20.03 21.01 -4.13
CA ASN A 173 21.46 21.28 -4.02
C ASN A 173 21.81 22.77 -4.16
N SER A 174 21.17 23.50 -5.09
CA SER A 174 21.45 24.94 -5.26
C SER A 174 21.05 25.78 -4.04
N ALA A 175 19.97 25.41 -3.35
CA ALA A 175 19.54 26.06 -2.12
C ALA A 175 20.19 25.47 -0.86
N GLY A 176 21.04 24.45 -0.99
CA GLY A 176 21.67 23.77 0.16
C GLY A 176 20.67 23.20 1.16
N MET A 177 19.51 22.73 0.68
CA MET A 177 18.39 22.35 1.56
C MET A 177 18.80 21.27 2.56
N SER A 178 18.48 21.50 3.84
CA SER A 178 18.45 20.46 4.86
C SER A 178 17.22 19.56 4.69
N PHE A 179 17.16 18.46 5.46
CA PHE A 179 15.97 17.61 5.47
C PHE A 179 14.71 18.39 5.90
N GLY A 180 14.83 19.27 6.89
CA GLY A 180 13.74 20.12 7.33
C GLY A 180 13.28 21.11 6.27
N ASP A 181 14.21 21.71 5.52
CA ASP A 181 13.88 22.63 4.42
C ASP A 181 13.17 21.90 3.27
N PHE A 182 13.57 20.66 3.01
CA PHE A 182 12.89 19.80 2.05
C PHE A 182 11.44 19.50 2.47
N LEU A 183 11.18 19.21 3.74
CA LEU A 183 9.81 18.99 4.23
C LEU A 183 8.95 20.25 4.07
N GLU A 184 9.49 21.43 4.41
CA GLU A 184 8.79 22.71 4.21
C GLU A 184 8.55 23.01 2.73
N HIS A 185 9.53 22.70 1.88
CA HIS A 185 9.39 22.87 0.44
C HIS A 185 8.19 22.07 -0.08
N VAL A 186 8.13 20.77 0.21
CA VAL A 186 7.03 19.94 -0.27
C VAL A 186 5.69 20.35 0.34
N ALA A 187 5.64 20.71 1.61
CA ALA A 187 4.40 21.20 2.23
C ALA A 187 3.88 22.48 1.56
N ARG A 188 4.77 23.30 1.00
CA ARG A 188 4.43 24.56 0.32
C ARG A 188 4.10 24.39 -1.15
N THR A 189 4.81 23.52 -1.86
CA THR A 189 4.71 23.42 -3.33
C THR A 189 3.89 22.23 -3.81
N GLY A 190 3.72 21.20 -2.97
CA GLY A 190 3.15 19.91 -3.37
C GLY A 190 4.13 19.03 -4.16
N ASP A 191 5.38 19.47 -4.39
CA ASP A 191 6.38 18.70 -5.13
C ASP A 191 6.63 17.35 -4.43
N ALA A 192 6.47 16.23 -5.15
CA ALA A 192 6.59 14.88 -4.61
C ALA A 192 5.68 14.56 -3.40
N GLN A 193 4.57 15.30 -3.22
CA GLN A 193 3.62 15.07 -2.13
C GLN A 193 3.13 13.62 -2.09
N ASN A 194 2.80 13.04 -3.26
CA ASN A 194 2.35 11.65 -3.38
C ASN A 194 3.36 10.62 -2.85
N GLU A 195 4.65 10.97 -2.79
CA GLU A 195 5.68 10.07 -2.28
C GLU A 195 5.97 10.26 -0.80
N ILE A 196 5.79 11.47 -0.25
CA ILE A 196 6.20 11.75 1.12
C ILE A 196 5.03 11.93 2.10
N ASP A 197 3.93 12.57 1.68
CA ASP A 197 2.77 12.85 2.54
C ASP A 197 1.86 11.63 2.57
N ASN A 198 2.06 10.76 3.55
CA ASN A 198 1.33 9.52 3.74
C ASN A 198 1.34 8.65 2.46
N GLY A 199 2.49 8.64 1.78
CA GLY A 199 2.63 8.08 0.42
C GLY A 199 2.32 6.59 0.32
N GLN A 200 2.56 5.80 1.38
CA GLN A 200 2.23 4.37 1.37
C GLN A 200 0.72 4.16 1.42
N VAL A 201 0.05 4.86 2.34
CA VAL A 201 -1.41 4.86 2.45
C VAL A 201 -2.06 5.34 1.16
N ARG A 202 -1.64 6.50 0.62
CA ARG A 202 -2.21 7.05 -0.61
C ARG A 202 -2.11 6.05 -1.77
N ARG A 203 -0.93 5.47 -1.97
CA ARG A 203 -0.69 4.50 -3.04
C ARG A 203 -1.53 3.24 -2.90
N LEU A 204 -1.58 2.67 -1.70
CA LEU A 204 -2.34 1.44 -1.46
C LEU A 204 -3.83 1.64 -1.33
N SER A 205 -4.30 2.86 -1.08
CA SER A 205 -5.73 3.15 -1.03
C SER A 205 -6.42 2.97 -2.38
N GLY A 206 -5.68 3.14 -3.49
CA GLY A 206 -6.22 3.07 -4.84
C GLY A 206 -7.02 4.30 -5.28
N PHE A 207 -7.13 5.33 -4.43
CA PHE A 207 -7.74 6.59 -4.80
C PHE A 207 -6.85 7.37 -5.79
N ASP A 208 -7.50 8.06 -6.72
CA ASP A 208 -6.84 9.09 -7.50
C ASP A 208 -6.59 10.33 -6.61
N ALA A 209 -5.43 10.97 -6.77
CA ALA A 209 -5.13 12.22 -6.10
C ALA A 209 -6.18 13.30 -6.43
N ALA A 210 -6.78 13.25 -7.62
CA ALA A 210 -7.86 14.14 -8.04
C ALA A 210 -9.21 13.87 -7.35
N ALA A 211 -9.41 12.69 -6.75
CA ALA A 211 -10.70 12.29 -6.19
C ALA A 211 -11.04 12.98 -4.86
N GLY A 212 -10.10 13.73 -4.26
CA GLY A 212 -10.36 14.55 -3.07
C GLY A 212 -10.80 13.76 -1.83
N ALA A 213 -10.55 12.44 -1.78
CA ALA A 213 -10.98 11.60 -0.67
C ALA A 213 -10.26 11.99 0.63
N GLU A 214 -11.00 11.99 1.73
CA GLU A 214 -10.45 12.27 3.05
C GLU A 214 -9.39 11.22 3.41
N LEU A 215 -8.30 11.64 4.05
CA LEU A 215 -7.16 10.75 4.33
C LEU A 215 -7.54 9.56 5.21
N GLN A 216 -8.55 9.71 6.08
CA GLN A 216 -9.13 8.61 6.85
C GLN A 216 -9.79 7.54 5.98
N GLN A 217 -10.46 7.93 4.89
CA GLN A 217 -11.06 6.99 3.93
C GLN A 217 -9.96 6.26 3.16
N GLN A 218 -8.92 6.98 2.74
CA GLN A 218 -7.76 6.40 2.08
C GLN A 218 -7.05 5.39 2.97
N PHE A 219 -6.86 5.71 4.26
CA PHE A 219 -6.30 4.79 5.25
C PHE A 219 -7.14 3.51 5.39
N SER A 220 -8.46 3.65 5.50
CA SER A 220 -9.36 2.49 5.58
C SER A 220 -9.31 1.62 4.33
N ALA A 221 -9.24 2.23 3.13
CA ALA A 221 -9.12 1.50 1.88
C ALA A 221 -7.76 0.82 1.75
N ALA A 222 -6.67 1.49 2.13
CA ALA A 222 -5.33 0.91 2.13
C ALA A 222 -5.27 -0.34 3.03
N LEU A 223 -5.90 -0.31 4.21
CA LEU A 223 -6.02 -1.50 5.07
C LEU A 223 -6.84 -2.61 4.41
N GLY A 224 -7.95 -2.28 3.75
CA GLY A 224 -8.74 -3.27 3.02
C GLY A 224 -7.94 -3.94 1.89
N ASN A 225 -7.17 -3.14 1.15
CA ASN A 225 -6.39 -3.60 0.00
C ASN A 225 -5.15 -4.39 0.42
N ILE A 226 -4.44 -3.97 1.48
CA ILE A 226 -3.22 -4.65 1.92
C ILE A 226 -3.48 -6.06 2.48
N PHE A 227 -4.67 -6.28 3.04
CA PHE A 227 -5.13 -7.56 3.57
C PHE A 227 -6.05 -8.33 2.61
N ALA A 228 -6.19 -7.88 1.37
CA ALA A 228 -6.93 -8.62 0.35
C ALA A 228 -6.25 -9.96 0.03
N ALA A 229 -7.03 -10.98 -0.32
CA ALA A 229 -6.52 -12.34 -0.55
C ALA A 229 -5.50 -12.42 -1.70
N ASN A 230 -5.60 -11.53 -2.68
CA ASN A 230 -4.68 -11.44 -3.82
C ASN A 230 -3.53 -10.46 -3.58
N MET A 231 -3.30 -10.00 -2.35
CA MET A 231 -2.21 -9.09 -1.99
C MET A 231 -1.15 -9.79 -1.15
N HIS A 232 0.11 -9.61 -1.53
CA HIS A 232 1.27 -10.06 -0.76
C HIS A 232 2.17 -8.87 -0.46
N TYR A 233 2.44 -8.62 0.82
CA TYR A 233 3.31 -7.52 1.23
C TYR A 233 4.48 -7.99 2.08
N GLY A 234 5.58 -7.26 1.94
CA GLY A 234 6.77 -7.37 2.76
C GLY A 234 7.08 -6.07 3.50
N LEU A 235 8.07 -6.14 4.36
CA LEU A 235 8.66 -4.99 5.06
C LEU A 235 10.12 -4.90 4.64
N SER A 236 10.62 -3.70 4.36
CA SER A 236 12.01 -3.50 3.94
C SER A 236 12.99 -3.94 5.03
N GLU A 237 12.58 -3.76 6.28
CA GLU A 237 13.25 -4.15 7.51
C GLU A 237 13.36 -5.68 7.66
N HIS A 238 12.48 -6.43 6.98
CA HIS A 238 12.35 -7.88 7.03
C HIS A 238 12.26 -8.49 5.62
N PHE A 239 13.10 -7.99 4.72
CA PHE A 239 13.04 -8.32 3.30
C PHE A 239 13.36 -9.79 3.03
N GLY A 240 14.30 -10.38 3.80
CA GLY A 240 14.62 -11.80 3.70
C GLY A 240 13.41 -12.69 4.03
N GLU A 241 12.74 -12.41 5.15
CA GLU A 241 11.53 -13.13 5.56
C GLU A 241 10.39 -12.98 4.55
N PHE A 242 10.34 -11.84 3.86
CA PHE A 242 9.38 -11.63 2.79
C PHE A 242 9.67 -12.50 1.56
N LEU A 243 10.92 -12.58 1.13
CA LEU A 243 11.32 -13.47 0.03
C LEU A 243 10.99 -14.94 0.36
N ASP A 244 11.27 -15.39 1.59
CA ASP A 244 10.93 -16.74 2.05
C ASP A 244 9.43 -17.02 1.99
N ARG A 245 8.57 -16.02 2.29
CA ARG A 245 7.11 -16.13 2.17
C ARG A 245 6.67 -16.25 0.72
N LEU A 246 7.23 -15.44 -0.17
CA LEU A 246 6.91 -15.51 -1.59
C LEU A 246 7.31 -16.87 -2.17
N GLN A 247 8.47 -17.40 -1.77
CA GLN A 247 8.93 -18.72 -2.19
C GLN A 247 8.01 -19.84 -1.68
N ARG A 248 7.63 -19.83 -0.41
CA ARG A 248 6.70 -20.83 0.16
C ARG A 248 5.32 -20.82 -0.51
N ARG A 249 4.90 -19.65 -1.03
CA ARG A 249 3.66 -19.49 -1.79
C ARG A 249 3.80 -19.85 -3.27
N GLY A 250 5.00 -20.23 -3.73
CA GLY A 250 5.26 -20.56 -5.13
C GLY A 250 5.24 -19.34 -6.07
N LEU A 251 5.30 -18.11 -5.53
CA LEU A 251 5.30 -16.89 -6.33
C LEU A 251 6.66 -16.54 -6.90
N ILE A 252 7.73 -17.05 -6.28
CA ILE A 252 9.11 -16.93 -6.77
C ILE A 252 9.81 -18.29 -6.65
N PRO A 253 10.78 -18.62 -7.52
CA PRO A 253 11.58 -19.84 -7.39
C PRO A 253 12.50 -19.74 -6.16
N GLY A 254 13.10 -20.86 -5.79
CA GLY A 254 14.12 -20.89 -4.74
C GLY A 254 15.25 -19.91 -5.03
N PHE A 255 15.43 -18.92 -4.17
CA PHE A 255 16.48 -17.92 -4.29
C PHE A 255 17.53 -18.19 -3.21
N GLU A 256 18.76 -18.51 -3.60
CA GLU A 256 19.87 -18.49 -2.63
C GLU A 256 20.03 -17.06 -2.15
N ASN A 257 19.90 -16.85 -0.83
CA ASN A 257 20.10 -15.58 -0.12
C ASN A 257 21.56 -15.12 -0.29
N SER A 258 21.95 -14.74 -1.51
CA SER A 258 23.18 -14.03 -1.74
C SER A 258 23.04 -12.69 -1.04
N ARG A 259 24.00 -12.39 -0.16
CA ARG A 259 24.08 -11.16 0.67
C ARG A 259 24.10 -9.85 -0.13
N GLN A 260 23.76 -9.87 -1.42
CA GLN A 260 23.62 -8.69 -2.28
C GLN A 260 22.35 -7.88 -1.97
N ASN A 261 21.39 -8.45 -1.25
CA ASN A 261 20.14 -7.79 -0.88
C ASN A 261 20.19 -7.25 0.56
N ALA A 262 21.23 -6.49 0.89
CA ALA A 262 21.28 -5.78 2.17
C ALA A 262 20.03 -4.92 2.30
N ALA A 263 19.34 -5.01 3.45
CA ALA A 263 18.34 -4.02 3.85
C ALA A 263 18.93 -2.63 3.60
N PRO A 264 18.14 -1.65 3.11
CA PRO A 264 18.68 -0.33 2.83
C PRO A 264 19.46 0.18 4.04
N GLU A 265 20.68 0.67 3.81
CA GLU A 265 21.59 1.18 4.86
C GLU A 265 20.80 1.90 5.96
N PRO A 266 21.01 1.55 7.25
CA PRO A 266 20.31 2.15 8.36
C PRO A 266 20.36 3.66 8.21
N THR A 267 19.20 4.25 7.92
CA THR A 267 19.13 5.68 7.69
C THR A 267 19.00 6.30 9.08
N ASP A 268 19.99 7.10 9.50
CA ASP A 268 20.00 7.77 10.80
C ASP A 268 18.93 8.88 10.86
N ILE A 269 17.67 8.44 10.93
CA ILE A 269 16.51 9.30 11.04
C ILE A 269 16.53 10.06 12.36
N ALA A 270 17.05 9.48 13.44
CA ALA A 270 17.11 10.13 14.75
C ALA A 270 17.93 11.43 14.70
N SER A 271 19.11 11.40 14.09
CA SER A 271 19.94 12.59 13.88
C SER A 271 19.28 13.63 12.98
N ALA A 272 18.55 13.20 11.94
CA ALA A 272 17.80 14.11 11.09
C ALA A 272 16.64 14.79 11.84
N LEU A 273 15.89 14.03 12.65
CA LEU A 273 14.77 14.54 13.45
C LEU A 273 15.22 15.48 14.56
N ALA A 274 16.38 15.23 15.18
CA ALA A 274 16.95 16.09 16.22
C ALA A 274 17.29 17.51 15.71
N LYS A 275 17.47 17.68 14.40
CA LYS A 275 17.79 18.96 13.76
C LYS A 275 16.56 19.75 13.31
N LEU A 276 15.36 19.16 13.41
CA LEU A 276 14.14 19.81 12.95
C LEU A 276 13.71 20.92 13.92
N THR A 277 13.29 22.05 13.34
CA THR A 277 12.57 23.08 14.11
C THR A 277 11.18 22.56 14.54
N PRO A 278 10.52 23.19 15.54
CA PRO A 278 9.16 22.82 15.92
C PRO A 278 8.14 22.87 14.76
N LYS A 279 8.34 23.78 13.80
CA LYS A 279 7.50 23.87 12.60
C LYS A 279 7.73 22.67 11.68
N GLN A 280 9.00 22.37 11.38
CA GLN A 280 9.37 21.24 10.53
C GLN A 280 8.93 19.90 11.13
N LYS A 281 9.02 19.76 12.47
CA LYS A 281 8.52 18.58 13.17
C LYS A 281 7.02 18.38 12.98
N ARG A 282 6.21 19.45 13.06
CA ARG A 282 4.76 19.34 12.79
C ARG A 282 4.46 18.90 11.37
N ILE A 283 5.25 19.36 10.39
CA ILE A 283 5.10 18.95 8.99
C ILE A 283 5.48 17.47 8.84
N TYR A 284 6.61 17.06 9.42
CA TYR A 284 7.03 15.66 9.47
C TYR A 284 5.92 14.77 10.07
N ASP A 285 5.44 15.12 11.27
CA ASP A 285 4.40 14.36 11.96
C ASP A 285 3.13 14.24 11.10
N ALA A 286 2.74 15.31 10.39
CA ALA A 286 1.58 15.28 9.48
C ALA A 286 1.80 14.36 8.26
N PHE A 287 3.02 14.34 7.71
CA PHE A 287 3.37 13.49 6.57
C PHE A 287 3.48 12.00 6.94
N THR A 288 3.76 11.66 8.19
CA THR A 288 3.96 10.26 8.59
C THR A 288 2.82 9.65 9.38
N ILE A 289 1.96 10.43 10.04
CA ILE A 289 1.01 9.89 11.03
C ILE A 289 0.17 8.70 10.56
N TRP A 290 -0.38 8.73 9.34
CA TRP A 290 -1.19 7.61 8.84
C TRP A 290 -0.33 6.49 8.28
N ASP A 291 0.78 6.81 7.64
CA ASP A 291 1.78 5.83 7.20
C ASP A 291 2.38 5.08 8.40
N ASP A 292 2.60 5.74 9.55
CA ASP A 292 3.13 5.16 10.79
C ASP A 292 2.09 4.19 11.39
N CYS A 293 0.84 4.63 11.51
CA CYS A 293 -0.25 3.75 11.94
C CYS A 293 -0.41 2.55 11.00
N PHE A 294 -0.36 2.77 9.69
CA PHE A 294 -0.54 1.75 8.67
C PHE A 294 0.59 0.72 8.72
N TYR A 295 1.84 1.20 8.75
CA TYR A 295 3.03 0.36 8.85
C TYR A 295 3.00 -0.48 10.12
N ASN A 296 2.71 0.10 11.29
CA ASN A 296 2.67 -0.64 12.57
C ASN A 296 1.61 -1.75 12.57
N ILE A 297 0.44 -1.51 11.95
CA ILE A 297 -0.59 -2.55 11.80
C ILE A 297 -0.10 -3.66 10.87
N CYS A 298 0.50 -3.30 9.73
CA CYS A 298 1.03 -4.26 8.77
C CYS A 298 2.19 -5.07 9.37
N GLU A 299 3.08 -4.46 10.15
CA GLU A 299 4.17 -5.13 10.83
C GLU A 299 3.67 -6.13 11.87
N ALA A 300 2.73 -5.71 12.73
CA ALA A 300 2.12 -6.62 13.69
C ALA A 300 1.42 -7.81 13.01
N ALA A 301 0.71 -7.56 11.91
CA ALA A 301 0.05 -8.61 11.13
C ALA A 301 1.05 -9.50 10.37
N PHE A 302 2.18 -8.95 9.93
CA PHE A 302 3.23 -9.70 9.26
C PHE A 302 3.79 -10.77 10.19
N PHE A 303 4.01 -10.47 11.47
CA PHE A 303 4.52 -11.43 12.45
C PHE A 303 3.47 -12.22 13.21
N ALA A 304 2.18 -11.99 12.94
CA ALA A 304 1.13 -12.80 13.52
C ALA A 304 1.30 -14.26 13.06
N PRO A 305 1.15 -15.25 13.96
CA PRO A 305 1.12 -16.65 13.55
C PRO A 305 -0.06 -16.88 12.59
N ASP A 306 0.16 -17.70 11.57
CA ASP A 306 -0.94 -18.20 10.74
C ASP A 306 -1.93 -18.91 11.69
N GLU A 307 -3.19 -18.47 11.74
CA GLU A 307 -4.20 -19.15 12.57
C GLU A 307 -4.29 -20.62 12.13
N PRO A 308 -4.28 -21.59 13.07
CA PRO A 308 -4.38 -23.01 12.77
C PRO A 308 -5.71 -23.41 12.12
#